data_AF-A0A2G2KIY6-F1
#
_entry.id   AF-A0A2G2KIY6-F1
#
_cell.length_a   1.000
_cell.length_b   1.000
_cell.length_c   1.000
_cell.angle_alpha   90.00
_cell.angle_beta   90.00
_cell.angle_gamma   90.00
#
_symmetry.space_group_name_H-M   'P 1'
#
loop_
_entity.id
_entity.type
_entity.pdbx_description
1 polymer ?
#
loop_
_entity_poly.entity_id
_entity_poly.type
_entity_poly.pdbx_seq_one_letter_code
_entity_poly.pdbx_strand_id
1 'polypeptide(L)'
;MQYASSLMLKKVKERRFPYLIAVILNLYITKYVFTESMDLELHFFFAGISFTSITFLILSCLNYKASLHAAAISGLTMFVIALSIHLQLNLIIGIGFLILINGLVATSRLHLKAHNTLQLIIGFVAGFSPQFMMMAYWI
;
A
#
# COMPACT_ATOMS: atom_id res chain seq x y z
N MET A 1 10.24 23.59 -15.61
CA MET A 1 9.72 23.08 -14.31
C MET A 1 10.55 21.88 -13.91
N GLN A 2 11.24 21.92 -12.78
CA GLN A 2 12.05 20.80 -12.29
C GLN A 2 11.14 19.87 -11.47
N TYR A 3 10.83 18.69 -12.01
CA TYR A 3 9.82 17.78 -11.44
C TYR A 3 10.31 16.96 -10.24
N ALA A 4 11.63 16.87 -10.03
CA ALA A 4 12.24 16.26 -8.85
C ALA A 4 13.53 17.01 -8.46
N SER A 5 13.63 17.40 -7.18
CA SER A 5 14.82 18.10 -6.65
C SER A 5 15.92 17.15 -6.14
N SER A 6 15.58 15.89 -5.88
CA SER A 6 16.50 14.83 -5.49
C SER A 6 15.82 13.46 -5.58
N LEU A 7 16.60 12.38 -5.65
CA LEU A 7 16.11 10.98 -5.55
C LEU A 7 15.20 10.74 -4.32
N MET A 8 15.43 11.48 -3.24
CA MET A 8 14.65 11.37 -1.99
C MET A 8 13.35 12.19 -1.98
N LEU A 9 13.03 12.90 -3.08
CA LEU A 9 11.81 13.71 -3.25
C LEU A 9 11.47 14.50 -1.98
N LYS A 10 12.37 15.42 -1.62
CA LYS A 10 12.34 16.17 -0.35
C LYS A 10 11.04 16.96 -0.16
N LYS A 11 10.41 17.41 -1.25
CA LYS A 11 9.14 18.16 -1.20
C LYS A 11 7.95 17.23 -1.40
N VAL A 12 6.98 17.30 -0.49
CA VAL A 12 5.72 16.51 -0.57
C VAL A 12 4.97 16.78 -1.88
N LYS A 13 5.05 18.01 -2.41
CA LYS A 13 4.44 18.41 -3.68
C LYS A 13 4.99 17.63 -4.89
N GLU A 14 6.25 17.20 -4.87
CA GLU A 14 6.87 16.40 -5.95
C GLU A 14 6.31 14.97 -6.00
N ARG A 15 5.66 14.51 -4.91
CA ARG A 15 5.08 13.15 -4.80
C ARG A 15 3.67 13.02 -5.37
N ARG A 16 2.99 14.15 -5.61
CA ARG A 16 1.61 14.19 -6.13
C ARG A 16 1.50 13.54 -7.50
N PHE A 17 2.44 13.85 -8.40
CA PHE A 17 2.44 13.32 -9.75
C PHE A 17 2.68 11.80 -9.80
N PRO A 18 3.69 11.25 -9.08
CA PRO A 18 3.82 9.80 -8.90
C PRO A 18 2.57 9.12 -8.33
N TYR A 19 1.93 9.71 -7.31
CA TYR A 19 0.71 9.14 -6.73
C TYR A 19 -0.48 9.18 -7.70
N LEU A 20 -0.63 10.26 -8.48
CA LEU A 20 -1.66 10.36 -9.50
C LEU A 20 -1.50 9.28 -10.56
N ILE A 21 -0.28 9.05 -11.05
CA ILE A 21 0.02 7.97 -11.99
C ILE A 21 -0.33 6.62 -11.37
N ALA A 22 0.07 6.37 -10.12
CA ALA A 22 -0.25 5.13 -9.42
C ALA A 22 -1.77 4.91 -9.32
N VAL A 23 -2.55 5.94 -9.00
CA VAL A 23 -4.02 5.83 -8.96
C VAL A 23 -4.58 5.45 -10.33
N ILE A 24 -4.19 6.15 -11.39
CA ILE A 24 -4.71 5.89 -12.74
C ILE A 24 -4.36 4.48 -13.21
N LEU A 25 -3.11 4.05 -13.01
CA LEU A 25 -2.65 2.72 -13.42
C LEU A 25 -3.36 1.62 -12.62
N ASN A 26 -3.49 1.76 -11.31
CA ASN A 26 -4.15 0.73 -10.50
C ASN A 26 -5.65 0.65 -10.81
N LEU A 27 -6.33 1.77 -11.07
CA LEU A 27 -7.72 1.75 -11.53
C LEU A 27 -7.88 1.11 -12.91
N TYR A 28 -6.94 1.37 -13.82
CA TYR A 28 -6.92 0.72 -15.13
C TYR A 28 -6.76 -0.80 -15.01
N ILE A 29 -5.79 -1.25 -14.20
CA ILE A 29 -5.55 -2.68 -13.93
C ILE A 29 -6.80 -3.33 -13.30
N THR A 30 -7.39 -2.68 -12.30
CA THR A 30 -8.60 -3.17 -11.62
C THR A 30 -9.78 -3.31 -12.58
N LYS A 31 -9.95 -2.38 -13.53
CA LYS A 31 -11.10 -2.38 -14.43
C LYS A 31 -10.92 -3.27 -15.67
N TYR A 32 -9.71 -3.32 -16.23
CA TYR A 32 -9.48 -3.90 -17.57
C TYR A 32 -8.59 -5.15 -17.58
N VAL A 33 -7.80 -5.40 -16.52
CA VAL A 33 -6.89 -6.54 -16.47
C VAL A 33 -7.47 -7.64 -15.60
N PHE A 34 -7.69 -7.35 -14.31
CA PHE A 34 -8.28 -8.31 -13.37
C PHE A 34 -9.76 -8.01 -13.21
N THR A 35 -10.59 -8.61 -14.05
CA THR A 35 -12.05 -8.45 -13.96
C THR A 35 -12.62 -9.33 -12.85
N GLU A 36 -13.69 -8.86 -12.19
CA GLU A 36 -14.38 -9.59 -11.11
C GLU A 36 -14.78 -11.02 -11.50
N SER A 37 -15.08 -11.25 -12.79
CA SER A 37 -15.52 -12.55 -13.31
C SER A 37 -14.39 -13.57 -13.54
N MET A 38 -13.13 -13.12 -13.62
CA MET A 38 -11.99 -14.01 -13.92
C MET A 38 -11.09 -14.22 -12.71
N ASP A 39 -10.72 -13.13 -12.03
CA ASP A 39 -9.71 -13.15 -10.97
C ASP A 39 -10.18 -12.28 -9.78
N LEU A 40 -11.10 -12.82 -8.98
CA LEU A 40 -11.80 -12.10 -7.92
C LEU A 40 -10.82 -11.55 -6.85
N GLU A 41 -9.86 -12.37 -6.40
CA GLU A 41 -8.91 -11.98 -5.35
C GLU A 41 -7.97 -10.87 -5.82
N LEU A 42 -7.47 -10.98 -7.05
CA LEU A 42 -6.59 -9.98 -7.67
C LEU A 42 -7.34 -8.68 -7.97
N HIS A 43 -8.60 -8.77 -8.43
CA HIS A 43 -9.44 -7.60 -8.63
C HIS A 43 -9.52 -6.75 -7.36
N PHE A 44 -9.92 -7.37 -6.24
CA PHE A 44 -10.05 -6.68 -4.96
C PHE A 44 -8.69 -6.29 -4.34
N PHE A 45 -7.62 -7.02 -4.64
CA PHE A 45 -6.26 -6.61 -4.27
C PHE A 45 -5.85 -5.28 -4.94
N PHE A 46 -6.03 -5.16 -6.25
CA PHE A 46 -5.72 -3.93 -6.98
C PHE A 46 -6.70 -2.78 -6.66
N ALA A 47 -7.96 -3.10 -6.33
CA ALA A 47 -8.89 -2.12 -5.77
C ALA A 47 -8.38 -1.57 -4.43
N GLY A 48 -7.91 -2.42 -3.52
CA GLY A 48 -7.30 -2.01 -2.25
C GLY A 48 -6.03 -1.16 -2.43
N ILE A 49 -5.18 -1.50 -3.40
CA ILE A 49 -4.01 -0.68 -3.77
C ILE A 49 -4.45 0.68 -4.33
N SER A 50 -5.53 0.72 -5.12
CA SER A 50 -6.10 1.96 -5.64
C SER A 50 -6.56 2.88 -4.51
N PHE A 51 -7.32 2.37 -3.53
CA PHE A 51 -7.72 3.13 -2.35
C PHE A 51 -6.54 3.61 -1.50
N THR A 52 -5.52 2.78 -1.33
CA THR A 52 -4.27 3.16 -0.67
C THR A 52 -3.60 4.32 -1.42
N SER A 53 -3.50 4.22 -2.75
CA SER A 53 -2.87 5.26 -3.59
C SER A 53 -3.64 6.59 -3.56
N ILE A 54 -4.98 6.52 -3.56
CA ILE A 54 -5.86 7.69 -3.40
C ILE A 54 -5.62 8.33 -2.02
N THR A 55 -5.53 7.53 -0.96
CA THR A 55 -5.24 8.02 0.39
C THR A 55 -3.91 8.77 0.44
N PHE A 56 -2.86 8.25 -0.20
CA PHE A 56 -1.56 8.91 -0.29
C PHE A 56 -1.59 10.19 -1.13
N LEU A 57 -2.40 10.22 -2.20
CA LEU A 57 -2.62 11.43 -3.00
C LEU A 57 -3.30 12.52 -2.16
N ILE A 58 -4.36 12.17 -1.41
CA ILE A 58 -5.06 13.09 -0.51
C ILE A 58 -4.11 13.63 0.58
N LEU A 59 -3.36 12.74 1.24
CA LEU A 59 -2.37 13.15 2.25
C LEU A 59 -1.31 14.11 1.66
N SER A 60 -0.88 13.86 0.42
CA SER A 60 0.06 14.75 -0.29
C SER A 60 -0.55 16.12 -0.64
N CYS A 61 -1.84 16.19 -0.93
CA CYS A 61 -2.57 17.44 -1.10
C CYS A 61 -2.64 18.24 0.22
N LEU A 62 -2.83 17.54 1.34
CA LEU A 62 -2.79 18.11 2.70
C LEU A 62 -1.37 18.44 3.20
N ASN A 63 -0.33 18.22 2.37
CA ASN A 63 1.08 18.38 2.71
C ASN A 63 1.57 17.47 3.85
N TYR A 64 0.85 16.38 4.15
CA TYR A 64 1.25 15.38 5.13
C TYR A 64 2.12 14.30 4.47
N LYS A 65 3.24 13.91 5.11
CA LYS A 65 4.09 12.81 4.63
C LYS A 65 3.81 11.55 5.45
N ALA A 66 3.46 10.45 4.77
CA ALA A 66 3.37 9.11 5.32
C ALA A 66 4.36 8.17 4.60
N SER A 67 4.66 7.03 5.21
CA SER A 67 5.59 6.04 4.62
C SER A 67 4.86 5.12 3.64
N LEU A 68 5.11 5.31 2.34
CA LEU A 68 4.58 4.42 1.30
C LEU A 68 5.11 2.99 1.43
N HIS A 69 6.35 2.82 1.89
CA HIS A 69 6.94 1.49 2.10
C HIS A 69 6.20 0.72 3.20
N ALA A 70 5.80 1.40 4.27
CA ALA A 70 5.00 0.79 5.33
C ALA A 70 3.60 0.40 4.82
N ALA A 71 2.98 1.25 3.99
CA ALA A 71 1.69 0.95 3.37
C ALA A 71 1.77 -0.27 2.43
N ALA A 72 2.80 -0.35 1.60
CA ALA A 72 2.98 -1.44 0.65
C ALA A 72 3.12 -2.79 1.34
N ILE A 73 4.02 -2.89 2.33
CA ILE A 73 4.26 -4.17 3.01
C ILE A 73 3.08 -4.59 3.90
N SER A 74 2.42 -3.63 4.58
CA SER A 74 1.26 -3.93 5.42
C SER A 74 0.04 -4.36 4.61
N GLY A 75 -0.21 -3.70 3.47
CA GLY A 75 -1.25 -4.11 2.53
C GLY A 75 -1.01 -5.49 1.94
N LEU A 76 0.23 -5.79 1.51
CA LEU A 76 0.60 -7.13 1.03
C LEU A 76 0.42 -8.19 2.13
N THR A 77 0.79 -7.87 3.38
CA THR A 77 0.62 -8.78 4.51
C THR A 77 -0.85 -9.10 4.75
N MET A 78 -1.72 -8.09 4.73
CA MET A 78 -3.16 -8.28 4.89
C MET A 78 -3.75 -9.10 3.75
N PHE A 79 -3.33 -8.84 2.51
CA PHE A 79 -3.77 -9.63 1.36
C PHE A 79 -3.37 -11.10 1.46
N VAL A 80 -2.13 -11.41 1.88
CA VAL A 80 -1.67 -12.79 2.04
C VAL A 80 -2.38 -13.51 3.19
N ILE A 81 -2.70 -12.79 4.28
CA ILE A 81 -3.55 -13.34 5.36
C ILE A 81 -4.94 -13.68 4.81
N ALA A 82 -5.56 -12.76 4.07
CA ALA A 82 -6.86 -12.97 3.44
C ALA A 82 -6.82 -14.17 2.46
N LEU A 83 -5.77 -14.27 1.64
CA LEU A 83 -5.58 -15.37 0.70
C LEU A 83 -5.44 -16.73 1.41
N SER A 84 -4.71 -16.76 2.52
CA SER A 84 -4.57 -17.96 3.37
C SER A 84 -5.93 -18.46 3.87
N ILE A 85 -6.82 -17.54 4.26
CA ILE A 85 -8.17 -17.85 4.73
C ILE A 85 -9.05 -18.32 3.56
N HIS A 86 -9.10 -17.56 2.47
CA HIS A 86 -9.96 -17.82 1.31
C HIS A 86 -9.66 -19.17 0.66
N LEU A 87 -8.37 -19.47 0.42
CA LEU A 87 -7.93 -20.71 -0.22
C LEU A 87 -7.76 -21.88 0.76
N GLN A 88 -7.98 -21.67 2.06
CA GLN A 88 -7.72 -22.64 3.14
C GLN A 88 -6.28 -23.21 3.12
N LEU A 89 -5.32 -22.40 2.64
CA LEU A 89 -3.91 -22.77 2.57
C LEU A 89 -3.20 -22.37 3.86
N ASN A 90 -2.32 -23.24 4.37
CA ASN A 90 -1.48 -22.90 5.50
C ASN A 90 -0.27 -22.06 5.06
N LEU A 91 -0.42 -20.74 5.10
CA LEU A 91 0.63 -19.78 4.75
C LEU A 91 1.33 -19.19 5.99
N ILE A 92 1.25 -19.82 7.16
CA ILE A 92 1.71 -19.23 8.43
C ILE A 92 3.19 -18.83 8.42
N ILE A 93 4.04 -19.62 7.76
CA ILE A 93 5.47 -19.31 7.61
C ILE A 93 5.66 -18.04 6.75
N GLY A 94 4.92 -17.93 5.64
CA GLY A 94 4.95 -16.76 4.76
C GLY A 94 4.42 -15.51 5.46
N ILE A 95 3.33 -15.63 6.21
CA ILE A 95 2.76 -14.54 7.02
C ILE A 95 3.76 -14.10 8.10
N GLY A 96 4.36 -15.04 8.82
CA GLY A 96 5.39 -14.75 9.82
C GLY A 96 6.59 -14.00 9.22
N PHE A 97 7.03 -14.40 8.03
CA PHE A 97 8.09 -13.71 7.30
C PHE A 97 7.68 -12.27 6.90
N LEU A 98 6.45 -12.07 6.41
CA LEU A 98 5.94 -10.73 6.07
C LEU A 98 5.83 -9.82 7.31
N ILE A 99 5.43 -10.35 8.46
CA ILE A 99 5.41 -9.61 9.74
C ILE A 99 6.83 -9.18 10.12
N LEU A 100 7.84 -10.06 9.98
CA LEU A 100 9.24 -9.68 10.20
C LEU A 100 9.68 -8.57 9.24
N ILE A 101 9.31 -8.65 7.95
CA ILE A 101 9.63 -7.60 6.97
C ILE A 101 8.96 -6.28 7.34
N ASN A 102 7.73 -6.27 7.87
CA ASN A 102 7.10 -5.04 8.36
C ASN A 102 7.99 -4.35 9.42
N GLY A 103 8.51 -5.11 10.38
CA GLY A 103 9.43 -4.62 11.40
C GLY A 103 10.76 -4.10 10.83
N LEU A 104 11.35 -4.82 9.87
CA LEU A 104 12.60 -4.41 9.20
C LEU A 104 12.41 -3.13 8.38
N VAL A 105 11.31 -3.01 7.64
CA VAL A 105 10.97 -1.81 6.86
C VAL A 105 10.74 -0.62 7.79
N ALA A 106 10.01 -0.80 8.89
CA ALA A 106 9.80 0.26 9.87
C ALA A 106 11.13 0.74 10.48
N THR A 107 11.98 -0.21 10.91
CA THR A 107 13.29 0.08 11.48
C THR A 107 14.19 0.83 10.49
N SER A 108 14.26 0.38 9.24
CA SER A 108 15.03 1.05 8.18
C SER A 108 14.61 2.52 8.00
N ARG A 109 13.30 2.80 8.01
CA ARG A 109 12.78 4.16 7.80
C ARG A 109 13.00 5.09 9.00
N LEU A 110 13.00 4.55 10.22
CA LEU A 110 13.39 5.27 11.43
C LEU A 110 14.90 5.54 11.45
N HIS A 111 15.72 4.53 11.13
CA HIS A 111 17.18 4.64 11.13
C HIS A 111 17.69 5.69 10.13
N LEU A 112 17.08 5.74 8.94
CA LEU A 112 17.37 6.76 7.92
C LEU A 112 16.82 8.15 8.27
N LYS A 113 16.14 8.32 9.42
CA LYS A 113 15.46 9.55 9.85
C LYS A 113 14.51 10.12 8.77
N ALA A 114 14.03 9.26 7.89
CA ALA A 114 13.19 9.64 6.75
C ALA A 114 11.74 9.90 7.19
N HIS A 115 11.30 9.24 8.26
CA HIS A 115 9.94 9.33 8.81
C HIS A 115 9.97 9.30 10.35
N ASN A 116 8.95 9.88 10.97
CA ASN A 116 8.68 9.70 12.40
C ASN A 116 7.78 8.46 12.62
N THR A 117 7.75 7.90 13.83
CA THR A 117 6.92 6.77 14.24
C THR A 117 5.45 6.97 13.86
N LEU A 118 4.88 8.16 14.11
CA LEU A 118 3.49 8.47 13.74
C LEU A 118 3.24 8.33 12.23
N GLN A 119 4.19 8.77 11.40
CA GLN A 119 4.08 8.71 9.93
C GLN A 119 4.22 7.28 9.40
N LEU A 120 4.92 6.42 10.14
CA LEU A 120 5.00 4.99 9.86
C LEU A 120 3.71 4.29 10.24
N ILE A 121 3.15 4.59 11.41
CA ILE A 121 1.85 4.05 11.84
C ILE A 121 0.75 4.45 10.84
N ILE A 122 0.68 5.73 10.46
CA ILE A 122 -0.29 6.19 9.45
C ILE A 122 -0.06 5.49 8.11
N GLY A 123 1.21 5.32 7.69
CA GLY A 123 1.53 4.56 6.48
C GLY A 123 1.04 3.11 6.56
N PHE A 124 1.31 2.42 7.67
CA PHE A 124 0.88 1.06 7.92
C PHE A 124 -0.64 0.94 7.88
N VAL A 125 -1.36 1.78 8.62
CA VAL A 125 -2.83 1.76 8.66
C VAL A 125 -3.42 2.07 7.28
N ALA A 126 -2.85 3.04 6.56
CA ALA A 126 -3.32 3.41 5.23
C ALA A 126 -3.15 2.30 4.17
N GLY A 127 -2.23 1.35 4.36
CA GLY A 127 -2.08 0.18 3.50
C GLY A 127 -2.89 -1.03 3.97
N PHE A 128 -2.94 -1.25 5.28
CA PHE A 128 -3.67 -2.36 5.90
C PHE A 128 -5.19 -2.20 5.78
N SER A 129 -5.73 -1.01 6.09
CA SER A 129 -7.18 -0.81 6.20
C SER A 129 -7.92 -0.99 4.87
N PRO A 130 -7.44 -0.49 3.71
CA PRO A 130 -8.15 -0.72 2.46
C PRO A 130 -8.18 -2.19 2.08
N GLN A 131 -7.05 -2.90 2.26
CA GLN A 131 -6.99 -4.35 1.98
C GLN A 131 -7.90 -5.15 2.91
N PHE A 132 -7.96 -4.79 4.19
CA PHE A 132 -8.89 -5.40 5.14
C PHE A 132 -10.35 -5.15 4.75
N MET A 133 -10.71 -3.93 4.32
CA MET A 133 -12.06 -3.62 3.87
C MET A 133 -12.46 -4.38 2.60
N MET A 134 -11.52 -4.59 1.68
CA MET A 134 -11.78 -5.34 0.45
C MET A 134 -12.07 -6.83 0.72
N MET A 135 -11.57 -7.39 1.83
CA MET A 135 -11.80 -8.78 2.26
C MET A 135 -13.30 -9.15 2.29
N ALA A 136 -14.17 -8.21 2.67
CA ALA A 136 -15.61 -8.44 2.79
C ALA A 136 -16.33 -8.78 1.46
N TYR A 137 -15.67 -8.59 0.32
CA TYR A 137 -16.26 -8.82 -1.01
C TYR A 137 -15.87 -10.16 -1.64
N TRP A 138 -14.87 -10.86 -1.09
CA TRP A 138 -14.35 -12.09 -1.71
C TRP A 138 -14.03 -13.22 -0.73
N ILE A 139 -14.06 -12.98 0.58
CA ILE A 139 -13.97 -14.04 1.61
C ILE A 139 -15.36 -14.42 2.09
#